data_AF-A0A2V5WKV2-F1
#
_entry.id   AF-A0A2V5WKV2-F1
#
_cell.length_a   1.000
_cell.length_b   1.000
_cell.length_c   1.000
_cell.angle_alpha   90.00
_cell.angle_beta   90.00
_cell.angle_gamma   90.00
#
_symmetry.space_group_name_H-M   'P 1'
#
loop_
_entity.id
_entity.type
_entity.pdbx_description
1 polymer ?
#
loop_
_entity_poly.entity_id
_entity_poly.type
_entity_poly.pdbx_seq_one_letter_code
_entity_poly.pdbx_strand_id
1 'polypeptide(L)'
;MKWFQQNRAFGILLVGFAICALLVGALFYWRWSVWSDARQTFDQVATERNRLEHLDPFPSEANLRKLHGYIDGYSAALDKFKEQLKSEVAPAPPLAPNEFQSHLRQAIVATLDRARTGNVKLPDKFQLGFDEFTRAMPNTAVTVLLGQELSQIQKLINILLDAKVDSVTSFHRAPLPEE
;
A
#
# COMPACT_ATOMS: atom_id res chain seq x y z
N MET A 1 -39.34 -27.63 63.73
CA MET A 1 -40.63 -26.92 63.58
C MET A 1 -41.76 -27.96 63.50
N LYS A 2 -42.68 -28.02 64.48
CA LYS A 2 -43.75 -29.06 64.53
C LYS A 2 -44.97 -28.77 63.64
N TRP A 3 -45.02 -27.60 63.01
CA TRP A 3 -46.15 -27.14 62.17
C TRP A 3 -46.40 -28.02 60.94
N PHE A 4 -45.33 -28.48 60.28
CA PHE A 4 -45.43 -29.28 59.05
C PHE A 4 -45.99 -30.69 59.30
N GLN A 5 -45.82 -31.22 60.51
CA GLN A 5 -46.39 -32.51 60.91
C GLN A 5 -47.89 -32.39 61.23
N GLN A 6 -48.36 -31.21 61.65
CA GLN A 6 -49.76 -30.96 62.01
C GLN A 6 -50.63 -30.61 60.79
N ASN A 7 -50.09 -29.88 59.81
CA ASN A 7 -50.80 -29.44 58.60
C ASN A 7 -50.19 -30.06 57.32
N ARG A 8 -50.02 -31.39 57.32
CA ARG A 8 -49.32 -32.13 56.27
C ARG A 8 -49.90 -31.92 54.86
N ALA A 9 -51.24 -31.79 54.74
CA ALA A 9 -51.91 -31.54 53.47
C ALA A 9 -51.57 -30.16 52.87
N PHE A 10 -51.55 -29.11 53.70
CA PHE A 10 -51.17 -27.76 53.27
C PHE A 10 -49.68 -27.67 52.91
N GLY A 11 -48.81 -28.37 53.64
CA GLY A 11 -47.39 -28.47 53.31
C GLY A 11 -47.14 -29.09 51.93
N ILE A 12 -47.88 -30.15 51.58
CA ILE A 12 -47.79 -30.79 50.25
C ILE A 12 -48.30 -29.87 49.14
N LEU A 13 -49.40 -29.14 49.38
CA LEU A 13 -49.92 -28.15 48.42
C LEU A 13 -48.94 -27.01 48.17
N LEU A 14 -48.28 -26.49 49.22
CA LEU A 14 -47.26 -25.44 49.08
C LEU A 14 -46.05 -25.92 48.29
N VAL A 15 -45.57 -27.14 48.55
CA VAL A 15 -44.46 -27.73 47.78
C VAL A 15 -44.87 -27.97 46.32
N GLY A 16 -46.08 -28.49 46.07
CA GLY A 16 -46.61 -28.67 44.72
C GLY A 16 -46.75 -27.35 43.97
N PHE A 17 -47.26 -26.31 44.62
CA PHE A 17 -47.36 -24.97 44.05
C PHE A 17 -45.99 -24.36 43.76
N ALA A 18 -45.02 -24.52 44.66
CA ALA A 18 -43.65 -24.07 44.45
C ALA A 18 -43.01 -24.77 43.24
N ILE A 19 -43.22 -26.08 43.08
CA ILE A 19 -42.73 -26.83 41.92
C ILE A 19 -43.42 -26.34 40.63
N CYS A 20 -44.74 -26.17 40.63
CA CYS A 20 -45.46 -25.63 39.49
C CYS A 20 -45.01 -24.22 39.12
N ALA A 21 -44.80 -23.34 40.09
CA ALA A 21 -44.30 -21.98 39.86
C ALA A 21 -42.89 -21.99 39.26
N LEU A 22 -42.01 -22.88 39.73
CA LEU A 22 -40.67 -23.06 39.17
C LEU A 22 -40.73 -23.59 37.73
N LEU A 23 -41.60 -24.56 37.44
CA LEU A 23 -41.78 -25.09 36.08
C LEU A 23 -42.31 -24.02 35.12
N VAL A 24 -43.31 -23.24 35.54
CA VAL A 24 -43.84 -22.13 34.73
C VAL A 24 -42.79 -21.05 34.52
N GLY A 25 -42.03 -20.70 35.57
CA GLY A 25 -40.92 -19.75 35.47
C GLY A 25 -39.83 -20.22 34.50
N ALA A 26 -39.46 -21.51 34.56
CA ALA A 26 -38.48 -22.09 33.65
C ALA A 26 -38.97 -22.12 32.20
N LEU A 27 -40.23 -22.48 31.96
CA LEU A 27 -40.83 -22.46 30.61
C LEU A 27 -40.93 -21.03 30.06
N PHE A 28 -41.31 -20.07 30.89
CA PHE A 28 -41.39 -18.66 30.48
C PHE A 28 -40.00 -18.10 30.18
N TYR A 29 -39.01 -18.38 31.02
CA TYR A 29 -37.62 -17.99 30.78
C TYR A 29 -37.08 -18.60 29.49
N TRP A 30 -37.32 -19.89 29.26
CA TRP A 30 -36.88 -20.55 28.03
C TRP A 30 -37.54 -19.94 26.79
N ARG A 31 -38.86 -19.71 26.84
CA ARG A 31 -39.58 -19.11 25.72
C ARG A 31 -39.16 -17.65 25.47
N TRP A 32 -38.90 -16.91 26.54
CA TRP A 32 -38.39 -15.54 26.48
C TRP A 32 -36.98 -15.49 25.89
N SER A 33 -36.08 -16.36 26.34
CA SER A 33 -34.71 -16.46 25.81
C SER A 33 -34.71 -16.80 24.32
N VAL A 34 -35.50 -17.80 23.90
CA VAL A 34 -35.61 -18.16 22.48
C VAL A 34 -36.18 -17.00 21.66
N TRP A 35 -37.16 -16.27 22.20
CA TRP A 35 -37.73 -15.10 21.53
C TRP A 35 -36.73 -13.93 21.46
N SER A 36 -36.00 -13.65 22.54
CA SER A 36 -34.98 -12.58 22.56
C SER A 36 -33.85 -12.88 21.59
N ASP A 37 -33.40 -14.14 21.51
CA ASP A 37 -32.34 -14.56 20.59
C ASP A 37 -32.78 -14.45 19.13
N ALA A 38 -34.02 -14.87 18.84
CA ALA A 38 -34.61 -14.72 17.51
C ALA A 38 -34.79 -13.24 17.13
N ARG A 39 -35.21 -12.40 18.09
CA ARG A 39 -35.37 -10.96 17.87
C ARG A 39 -34.03 -10.28 17.62
N GLN A 40 -33.01 -10.61 18.40
CA GLN A 40 -31.66 -10.10 18.23
C GLN A 40 -31.08 -10.46 16.86
N THR A 41 -31.24 -11.71 16.43
CA THR A 41 -30.79 -12.15 15.09
C THR A 41 -31.50 -11.37 13.98
N PHE A 42 -32.82 -11.15 14.13
CA PHE A 42 -33.59 -10.36 13.16
C PHE A 42 -33.08 -8.92 13.09
N ASP A 43 -32.89 -8.27 14.23
CA ASP A 43 -32.42 -6.88 14.28
C ASP A 43 -30.99 -6.74 13.72
N GLN A 44 -30.13 -7.73 13.92
CA GLN A 44 -28.80 -7.80 13.30
C GLN A 44 -28.88 -7.89 11.77
N VAL A 45 -29.69 -8.80 11.23
CA VAL A 45 -29.87 -8.94 9.78
C VAL A 45 -30.52 -7.69 9.17
N ALA A 46 -31.49 -7.08 9.85
CA ALA A 46 -32.11 -5.85 9.39
C ALA A 46 -31.11 -4.68 9.35
N THR A 47 -30.24 -4.58 10.36
CA THR A 47 -29.17 -3.58 10.40
C THR A 47 -28.17 -3.79 9.28
N GLU A 48 -27.76 -5.04 9.04
CA GLU A 48 -26.82 -5.37 7.97
C GLU A 48 -27.41 -5.12 6.58
N ARG A 49 -28.69 -5.46 6.38
CA ARG A 49 -29.42 -5.11 5.15
C ARG A 49 -29.44 -3.61 4.94
N ASN A 50 -29.79 -2.83 5.98
CA ASN A 50 -29.82 -1.38 5.90
C ASN A 50 -28.44 -0.79 5.60
N ARG A 51 -27.38 -1.36 6.19
CA ARG A 51 -25.98 -1.00 5.90
C ARG A 51 -25.65 -1.23 4.42
N LEU A 52 -25.98 -2.41 3.90
CA LEU A 52 -25.74 -2.76 2.49
C LEU A 52 -26.53 -1.87 1.53
N GLU A 53 -27.78 -1.51 1.88
CA GLU A 53 -28.62 -0.58 1.10
C GLU A 53 -28.06 0.83 1.00
N HIS A 54 -27.32 1.28 2.01
CA HIS A 54 -26.74 2.62 2.06
C HIS A 54 -25.26 2.68 1.65
N LEU A 55 -24.64 1.55 1.25
CA LEU A 55 -23.30 1.59 0.68
C LEU A 55 -23.34 2.27 -0.69
N ASP A 56 -22.38 3.14 -0.94
CA ASP A 56 -22.15 3.74 -2.25
C ASP A 56 -20.76 3.32 -2.77
N PRO A 57 -20.67 2.57 -3.90
CA PRO A 57 -21.78 2.07 -4.72
C PRO A 57 -22.53 0.91 -4.07
N PHE A 58 -23.87 0.90 -4.24
CA PHE A 58 -24.73 -0.18 -3.73
C PHE A 58 -24.28 -1.53 -4.30
N PRO A 59 -24.14 -2.59 -3.48
CA PRO A 59 -23.72 -3.92 -3.92
C PRO A 59 -24.79 -4.56 -4.81
N SER A 60 -24.76 -4.20 -6.09
CA SER A 60 -25.56 -4.80 -7.16
C SER A 60 -24.64 -5.48 -8.16
N GLU A 61 -25.16 -6.50 -8.85
CA GLU A 61 -24.42 -7.18 -9.93
C GLU A 61 -23.94 -6.20 -11.01
N ALA A 62 -24.71 -5.15 -11.27
CA ALA A 62 -24.35 -4.09 -12.22
C ALA A 62 -23.12 -3.30 -11.74
N ASN A 63 -23.08 -2.90 -10.46
CA ASN A 63 -21.94 -2.17 -9.90
C ASN A 63 -20.71 -3.08 -9.74
N LEU A 64 -20.90 -4.35 -9.40
CA LEU A 64 -19.83 -5.34 -9.36
C LEU A 64 -19.21 -5.57 -10.74
N ARG A 65 -20.03 -5.65 -11.79
CA ARG A 65 -19.54 -5.75 -13.18
C ARG A 65 -18.77 -4.50 -13.61
N LYS A 66 -19.24 -3.31 -13.24
CA LYS A 66 -18.52 -2.06 -13.48
C LYS A 66 -17.18 -2.03 -12.75
N LEU A 67 -17.14 -2.46 -11.48
CA LEU A 67 -15.91 -2.51 -10.70
C LEU A 67 -14.89 -3.48 -11.30
N HIS A 68 -15.32 -4.69 -11.70
CA HIS A 68 -14.45 -5.61 -12.42
C HIS A 68 -13.91 -4.99 -13.71
N GLY A 69 -14.76 -4.33 -14.51
CA GLY A 69 -14.30 -3.63 -15.71
C GLY A 69 -13.27 -2.53 -15.42
N TYR A 70 -13.40 -1.79 -14.32
CA TYR A 70 -12.41 -0.80 -13.89
C TYR A 70 -11.10 -1.46 -13.43
N ILE A 71 -11.17 -2.55 -12.68
CA ILE A 71 -9.99 -3.29 -12.22
C ILE A 71 -9.24 -3.88 -13.41
N ASP A 72 -9.94 -4.50 -14.35
CA ASP A 72 -9.35 -5.08 -15.56
C ASP A 72 -8.74 -4.01 -16.47
N GLY A 73 -9.42 -2.87 -16.62
CA GLY A 73 -8.87 -1.73 -17.36
C GLY A 73 -7.62 -1.14 -16.70
N TYR A 74 -7.65 -1.00 -15.38
CA TYR A 74 -6.51 -0.50 -14.61
C TYR A 74 -5.32 -1.46 -14.64
N SER A 75 -5.55 -2.76 -14.47
CA SER A 75 -4.49 -3.78 -14.52
C SER A 75 -3.83 -3.82 -15.89
N ALA A 76 -4.62 -3.80 -16.97
CA ALA A 76 -4.10 -3.74 -18.33
C ALA A 76 -3.29 -2.45 -18.60
N ALA A 77 -3.76 -1.30 -18.12
CA ALA A 77 -3.04 -0.05 -18.24
C ALA A 77 -1.71 -0.07 -17.46
N LEU A 78 -1.72 -0.67 -16.27
CA LEU A 78 -0.56 -0.79 -15.41
C LEU A 78 0.47 -1.78 -15.97
N ASP A 79 0.04 -2.89 -16.56
CA ASP A 79 0.94 -3.85 -17.21
C ASP A 79 1.55 -3.24 -18.47
N LYS A 80 0.76 -2.53 -19.28
CA LYS A 80 1.29 -1.75 -20.42
C LYS A 80 2.31 -0.71 -19.96
N PHE A 81 2.03 0.01 -18.88
CA PHE A 81 2.96 0.99 -18.33
C PHE A 81 4.25 0.33 -17.83
N LYS A 82 4.18 -0.83 -17.18
CA LYS A 82 5.35 -1.61 -16.79
C LYS A 82 6.17 -2.07 -18.00
N GLU A 83 5.52 -2.51 -19.07
CA GLU A 83 6.21 -2.90 -20.30
C GLU A 83 6.92 -1.72 -20.96
N GLN A 84 6.25 -0.56 -21.03
CA GLN A 84 6.87 0.68 -21.49
C GLN A 84 8.06 1.07 -20.62
N LEU A 85 7.92 1.02 -19.30
CA LEU A 85 9.02 1.26 -18.39
C LEU A 85 10.17 0.29 -18.61
N LYS A 86 9.94 -1.01 -18.79
CA LYS A 86 11.01 -1.97 -19.10
C LYS A 86 11.79 -1.60 -20.37
N SER A 87 11.12 -1.01 -21.36
CA SER A 87 11.78 -0.56 -22.59
C SER A 87 12.56 0.74 -22.43
N GLU A 88 12.17 1.60 -21.48
CA GLU A 88 12.80 2.90 -21.24
C GLU A 88 13.82 2.88 -20.08
N VAL A 89 13.78 1.87 -19.22
CA VAL A 89 14.78 1.63 -18.18
C VAL A 89 16.13 1.44 -18.87
N ALA A 90 17.06 2.33 -18.55
CA ALA A 90 18.42 2.25 -19.06
C ALA A 90 19.01 0.86 -18.73
N PRO A 91 19.65 0.18 -19.69
CA PRO A 91 20.33 -1.08 -19.42
C PRO A 91 21.30 -0.90 -18.25
N ALA A 92 21.32 -1.88 -17.35
CA ALA A 92 22.26 -1.95 -16.24
C ALA A 92 23.35 -2.98 -16.58
N PRO A 93 24.30 -2.66 -17.47
CA PRO A 93 25.36 -3.59 -17.79
C PRO A 93 26.15 -3.90 -16.52
N PRO A 94 26.60 -5.16 -16.33
CA PRO A 94 27.48 -5.49 -15.21
C PRO A 94 28.73 -4.63 -15.32
N LEU A 95 28.89 -3.72 -14.37
CA LEU A 95 29.97 -2.73 -14.30
C LEU A 95 30.81 -3.04 -13.07
N ALA A 96 32.11 -3.16 -13.26
CA ALA A 96 33.05 -3.25 -12.15
C ALA A 96 33.31 -1.84 -11.55
N PRO A 97 33.64 -1.72 -10.24
CA PRO A 97 33.82 -0.42 -9.58
C PRO A 97 34.85 0.52 -10.25
N ASN A 98 35.90 -0.05 -10.83
CA ASN A 98 36.93 0.66 -11.61
C ASN A 98 36.41 1.17 -12.96
N GLU A 99 35.55 0.40 -13.62
CA GLU A 99 34.90 0.80 -14.87
C GLU A 99 33.92 1.94 -14.61
N PHE A 100 33.14 1.87 -13.52
CA PHE A 100 32.25 2.96 -13.11
C PHE A 100 32.98 4.31 -12.95
N GLN A 101 34.13 4.34 -12.26
CA GLN A 101 34.90 5.58 -12.13
C GLN A 101 35.39 6.12 -13.49
N SER A 102 35.75 5.23 -14.41
CA SER A 102 36.17 5.61 -15.76
C SER A 102 35.00 6.20 -16.56
N HIS A 103 33.83 5.57 -16.49
CA HIS A 103 32.59 6.04 -17.10
C HIS A 103 32.12 7.38 -16.50
N LEU A 104 32.20 7.56 -15.19
CA LEU A 104 31.86 8.81 -14.52
C LEU A 104 32.74 9.96 -15.03
N ARG A 105 34.07 9.77 -15.10
CA ARG A 105 34.97 10.79 -15.64
C ARG A 105 34.65 11.13 -17.10
N GLN A 106 34.39 10.12 -17.93
CA GLN A 106 34.02 10.33 -19.33
C GLN A 106 32.69 11.09 -19.45
N ALA A 107 31.69 10.74 -18.65
CA ALA A 107 30.38 11.40 -18.64
C ALA A 107 30.49 12.87 -18.19
N ILE A 108 31.31 13.16 -17.17
CA ILE A 108 31.58 14.53 -16.71
C ILE A 108 32.22 15.35 -17.84
N VAL A 109 33.28 14.84 -18.47
CA VAL A 109 33.97 15.55 -19.57
C VAL A 109 33.01 15.80 -20.74
N ALA A 110 32.28 14.77 -21.17
CA ALA A 110 31.33 14.89 -22.28
C ALA A 110 30.23 15.92 -21.98
N THR A 111 29.73 15.96 -20.73
CA THR A 111 28.70 16.91 -20.32
C THR A 111 29.23 18.34 -20.27
N LEU A 112 30.45 18.55 -19.76
CA LEU A 112 31.09 19.86 -19.73
C LEU A 112 31.36 20.40 -21.14
N ASP A 113 31.84 19.56 -22.05
CA ASP A 113 32.09 19.95 -23.44
C ASP A 113 30.78 20.26 -24.19
N ARG A 114 29.71 19.50 -23.91
CA ARG A 114 28.39 19.77 -24.49
C ARG A 114 27.78 21.05 -23.94
N ALA A 115 27.95 21.33 -22.65
CA ALA A 115 27.47 22.59 -22.04
C ALA A 115 28.21 23.81 -22.60
N ARG A 116 29.52 23.71 -22.82
CA ARG A 116 30.30 24.75 -23.51
C ARG A 116 29.80 24.99 -24.92
N THR A 117 29.54 23.92 -25.67
CA THR A 117 28.99 24.00 -27.04
C THR A 117 27.58 24.61 -27.05
N GLY A 118 26.77 24.30 -26.05
CA GLY A 118 25.42 24.83 -25.87
C GLY A 118 25.33 26.22 -25.24
N ASN A 119 26.46 26.84 -24.87
CA ASN A 119 26.53 28.07 -24.07
C ASN A 119 25.71 28.02 -22.76
N VAL A 120 25.56 26.83 -22.17
CA VAL A 120 24.83 26.62 -20.92
C VAL A 120 25.78 26.77 -19.73
N LYS A 121 25.45 27.61 -18.75
CA LYS A 121 26.24 27.76 -17.54
C LYS A 121 25.94 26.62 -16.56
N LEU A 122 26.95 25.83 -16.22
CA LEU A 122 26.85 24.79 -15.20
C LEU A 122 27.46 25.26 -13.86
N PRO A 123 27.05 24.69 -12.72
CA PRO A 123 27.65 25.01 -11.42
C PRO A 123 29.14 24.67 -11.36
N ASP A 124 29.87 25.38 -10.48
CA ASP A 124 31.26 25.05 -10.19
C ASP A 124 31.38 23.62 -9.65
N LYS A 125 32.31 22.84 -10.21
CA LYS A 125 32.52 21.41 -9.87
C LYS A 125 31.30 20.52 -10.14
N PHE A 126 30.64 20.69 -11.29
CA PHE A 126 29.56 19.80 -11.69
C PHE A 126 30.04 18.35 -11.97
N GLN A 127 29.75 17.42 -11.04
CA GLN A 127 30.13 15.99 -11.14
C GLN A 127 28.90 15.08 -11.29
N LEU A 128 27.82 15.58 -11.91
CA LEU A 128 26.57 14.84 -12.13
C LEU A 128 25.94 14.29 -10.83
N GLY A 129 26.24 14.89 -9.67
CA GLY A 129 25.75 14.44 -8.37
C GLY A 129 26.47 13.22 -7.78
N PHE A 130 27.59 12.79 -8.36
CA PHE A 130 28.42 11.68 -7.86
C PHE A 130 29.72 12.17 -7.22
N ASP A 131 29.68 13.31 -6.52
CA ASP A 131 30.88 13.95 -5.97
C ASP A 131 31.67 13.05 -5.01
N GLU A 132 30.97 12.19 -4.26
CA GLU A 132 31.54 11.23 -3.34
C GLU A 132 32.33 10.11 -4.04
N PHE A 133 31.88 9.67 -5.22
CA PHE A 133 32.49 8.57 -5.97
C PHE A 133 33.64 9.00 -6.88
N THR A 134 33.97 10.30 -6.90
CA THR A 134 35.22 10.77 -7.53
C THR A 134 36.45 10.47 -6.67
N ARG A 135 36.26 10.29 -5.35
CA ARG A 135 37.33 10.01 -4.39
C ARG A 135 37.25 8.60 -3.80
N ALA A 136 36.03 8.09 -3.59
CA ALA A 136 35.78 6.74 -3.08
C ALA A 136 35.32 5.80 -4.21
N MET A 137 35.63 4.50 -4.08
CA MET A 137 35.08 3.49 -4.97
C MET A 137 33.73 3.01 -4.42
N PRO A 138 32.69 2.87 -5.26
CA PRO A 138 31.42 2.30 -4.83
C PRO A 138 31.57 0.81 -4.50
N ASN A 139 30.70 0.31 -3.62
CA ASN A 139 30.61 -1.11 -3.31
C ASN A 139 30.12 -1.90 -4.54
N THR A 140 30.73 -3.06 -4.79
CA THR A 140 30.43 -3.93 -5.95
C THR A 140 28.95 -4.26 -6.11
N ALA A 141 28.19 -4.34 -5.00
CA ALA A 141 26.75 -4.61 -5.03
C ALA A 141 25.93 -3.47 -5.68
N VAL A 142 26.31 -2.21 -5.46
CA VAL A 142 25.60 -1.02 -5.95
C VAL A 142 26.18 -0.44 -7.24
N THR A 143 27.38 -0.85 -7.65
CA THR A 143 28.04 -0.33 -8.85
C THR A 143 27.19 -0.42 -10.12
N VAL A 144 26.43 -1.51 -10.28
CA VAL A 144 25.55 -1.72 -11.43
C VAL A 144 24.39 -0.71 -11.42
N LEU A 145 23.78 -0.49 -10.26
CA LEU A 145 22.69 0.48 -10.08
C LEU A 145 23.18 1.92 -10.26
N LEU A 146 24.34 2.26 -9.70
CA LEU A 146 24.97 3.57 -9.87
C LEU A 146 25.33 3.83 -11.33
N GLY A 147 25.80 2.81 -12.07
CA GLY A 147 26.07 2.91 -13.51
C GLY A 147 24.80 3.20 -14.33
N GLN A 148 23.69 2.56 -13.97
CA GLN A 148 22.38 2.83 -14.57
C GLN A 148 21.92 4.26 -14.27
N GLU A 149 22.01 4.69 -13.01
CA GLU A 149 21.64 6.05 -12.59
C GLU A 149 22.49 7.11 -13.28
N LEU A 150 23.80 6.90 -13.40
CA LEU A 150 24.72 7.78 -14.13
C LEU A 150 24.29 7.94 -15.59
N SER A 151 23.93 6.84 -16.28
CA SER A 151 23.44 6.90 -17.66
C SER A 151 22.13 7.69 -17.78
N GLN A 152 21.21 7.53 -16.83
CA GLN A 152 19.95 8.25 -16.79
C GLN A 152 20.16 9.75 -16.53
N ILE A 153 21.00 10.10 -15.54
CA ILE A 153 21.35 11.49 -15.23
C ILE A 153 22.04 12.14 -16.42
N GLN A 154 22.97 11.44 -17.08
CA GLN A 154 23.63 11.96 -18.28
C GLN A 154 22.62 12.24 -19.41
N LYS A 155 21.65 11.35 -19.64
CA LYS A 155 20.57 11.58 -20.62
C LYS A 155 19.73 12.81 -20.24
N LEU A 156 19.33 12.93 -18.97
CA LEU A 156 18.56 14.06 -18.47
C LEU A 156 19.30 15.39 -18.69
N ILE A 157 20.57 15.46 -18.29
CA ILE A 157 21.37 16.67 -18.48
C ILE A 157 21.57 16.96 -19.97
N ASN A 158 21.82 15.95 -20.80
CA ASN A 158 21.93 16.16 -22.25
C ASN A 158 20.65 16.76 -22.85
N ILE A 159 19.46 16.33 -22.41
CA ILE A 159 18.19 16.94 -22.84
C ILE A 159 18.11 18.41 -22.43
N LEU A 160 18.50 18.75 -21.19
CA LEU A 160 18.53 20.14 -20.71
C LEU A 160 19.53 21.00 -21.50
N LEU A 161 20.69 20.45 -21.82
CA LEU A 161 21.71 21.12 -22.64
C LEU A 161 21.23 21.31 -24.08
N ASP A 162 20.59 20.31 -24.68
CA ASP A 162 20.02 20.39 -26.03
C ASP A 162 18.85 21.38 -26.10
N ALA A 163 18.11 21.54 -24.99
CA ALA A 163 17.08 22.58 -24.83
C ALA A 163 17.65 24.01 -24.65
N LYS A 164 18.98 24.17 -24.56
CA LYS A 164 19.70 25.45 -24.42
C LYS A 164 19.20 26.30 -23.25
N VAL A 165 19.05 25.69 -22.08
CA VAL A 165 18.75 26.42 -20.84
C VAL A 165 19.88 27.42 -20.53
N ASP A 166 19.55 28.61 -20.01
CA ASP A 166 20.53 29.68 -19.76
C ASP A 166 21.56 29.28 -18.68
N SER A 167 21.09 28.65 -17.60
CA SER A 167 21.97 28.10 -16.57
C SER A 167 21.32 26.97 -15.77
N VAL A 168 22.14 26.07 -15.25
CA VAL A 168 21.79 25.11 -14.19
C VAL A 168 22.38 25.66 -12.89
N THR A 169 21.53 25.99 -11.92
CA THR A 169 21.97 26.61 -10.65
C THR A 169 22.41 25.57 -9.62
N SER A 170 21.71 24.44 -9.53
CA SER A 170 22.00 23.37 -8.58
C SER A 170 21.54 22.02 -9.11
N PHE A 171 22.31 20.97 -8.84
CA PHE A 171 21.93 19.59 -9.12
C PHE A 171 22.39 18.71 -7.96
N HIS A 172 21.45 18.01 -7.32
CA HIS A 172 21.72 17.11 -6.22
C HIS A 172 21.07 15.77 -6.47
N ARG A 173 21.87 14.71 -6.34
CA ARG A 173 21.43 13.32 -6.36
C ARG A 173 21.10 12.91 -4.93
N ALA A 174 20.01 12.18 -4.74
CA ALA A 174 19.73 11.54 -3.46
C ALA A 174 20.48 10.21 -3.40
N PRO A 175 21.18 9.88 -2.30
CA PRO A 175 21.86 8.60 -2.19
C PRO A 175 20.84 7.45 -2.23
N LEU A 176 21.20 6.36 -2.92
CA LEU A 176 20.39 5.16 -2.96
C LEU A 176 20.36 4.52 -1.57
N PRO A 177 19.24 3.89 -1.16
CA PRO A 177 19.16 3.20 0.13
C PRO A 177 20.19 2.07 0.32
N GLU A 178 20.78 1.58 -0.76
CA GLU A 178 21.71 0.46 -0.80
C GLU A 178 23.20 0.89 -0.79
N GLU A 179 23.49 2.19 -0.88
CA GLU A 179 24.85 2.77 -0.79
C GLU A 179 25.45 2.68 0.61
#